data_AF-A0A3E0WQ47-F1
#
_entry.id   AF-A0A3E0WQ47-F1
#
_cell.length_a   1.000
_cell.length_b   1.000
_cell.length_c   1.000
_cell.angle_alpha   90.00
_cell.angle_beta   90.00
_cell.angle_gamma   90.00
#
_symmetry.space_group_name_H-M   'P 1'
#
loop_
_entity.id
_entity.type
_entity.pdbx_description
1 polymer ?
#
loop_
_entity_poly.entity_id
_entity_poly.type
_entity_poly.pdbx_seq_one_letter_code
_entity_poly.pdbx_strand_id
1 'polypeptide(L)'
;MPLSPAAPREPIHTRDIQVKGYRRQDGLWDIEAYLTDRKSYEHGNRWRGTLAVGEPVHDMAMRVTIDDNYQIHAVEATLDAHPFPSCPHAAASFSGLVGLRIGPGWLRQARRFVGGALGCTHLVELLGPIGTAAFQTLAPLKESEPEGRQALVDRVVGSCHGLRADGEAVRELYPEAYRGS
;
A
#
# COMPACT_ATOMS: atom_id res chain seq x y z
N MET A 1 2.66 22.10 -1.20
CA MET A 1 3.43 21.97 0.05
C MET A 1 4.90 21.78 -0.30
N PRO A 2 5.76 22.81 -0.23
CA PRO A 2 7.18 22.64 -0.51
C PRO A 2 7.92 22.16 0.75
N LEU A 3 8.85 21.22 0.56
CA LEU A 3 9.91 20.99 1.55
C LEU A 3 10.76 22.27 1.69
N SER A 4 11.52 22.40 2.78
CA SER A 4 12.53 23.45 2.88
C SER A 4 13.55 23.34 1.72
N PRO A 5 14.24 24.44 1.35
CA PRO A 5 15.28 24.40 0.33
C PRO A 5 16.33 23.32 0.66
N ALA A 6 16.56 22.42 -0.28
CA ALA A 6 17.58 21.39 -0.13
C ALA A 6 18.97 21.93 -0.51
N ALA A 7 20.02 21.25 -0.05
CA ALA A 7 21.35 21.43 -0.59
C ALA A 7 21.39 21.09 -2.10
N PRO A 8 22.36 21.63 -2.87
CA PRO A 8 22.57 21.26 -4.26
C PRO A 8 22.69 19.74 -4.42
N ARG A 9 21.97 19.18 -5.40
CA ARG A 9 21.87 17.73 -5.63
C ARG A 9 21.43 17.44 -7.06
N GLU A 10 21.71 16.24 -7.51
CA GLU A 10 21.24 15.68 -8.78
C GLU A 10 20.21 14.57 -8.52
N PRO A 11 19.19 14.41 -9.38
CA PRO A 11 18.32 13.24 -9.31
C PRO A 11 19.13 12.00 -9.73
N ILE A 12 19.01 10.90 -9.00
CA ILE A 12 19.67 9.61 -9.29
C ILE A 12 18.65 8.49 -9.54
N HIS A 13 17.57 8.50 -8.78
CA HIS A 13 16.57 7.46 -8.78
C HIS A 13 15.21 8.05 -8.45
N THR A 14 14.21 7.64 -9.23
CA THR A 14 12.81 7.96 -8.97
C THR A 14 12.08 6.64 -8.76
N ARG A 15 11.33 6.59 -7.66
CA ARG A 15 10.34 5.56 -7.39
C ARG A 15 8.98 6.22 -7.31
N ASP A 16 8.07 5.78 -8.16
CA ASP A 16 6.68 6.19 -8.14
C ASP A 16 5.84 5.04 -7.62
N ILE A 17 5.05 5.29 -6.57
CA ILE A 17 4.05 4.36 -6.07
C ILE A 17 2.68 5.04 -6.16
N GLN A 18 1.75 4.38 -6.85
CA GLN A 18 0.37 4.82 -6.92
C GLN A 18 -0.53 3.74 -6.36
N VAL A 19 -1.46 4.11 -5.48
CA VAL A 19 -2.47 3.18 -4.96
C VAL A 19 -3.85 3.77 -5.18
N LYS A 20 -4.78 2.94 -5.67
CA LYS A 20 -6.15 3.33 -6.03
C LYS A 20 -7.13 2.35 -5.40
N GLY A 21 -8.23 2.87 -4.85
CA GLY A 21 -9.32 2.09 -4.30
C GLY A 21 -10.56 2.15 -5.17
N TYR A 22 -11.22 1.02 -5.37
CA TYR A 22 -12.39 0.86 -6.23
C TYR A 22 -13.49 0.08 -5.52
N ARG A 23 -14.74 0.54 -5.65
CA ARG A 23 -15.93 -0.25 -5.28
C ARG A 23 -16.33 -1.12 -6.48
N ARG A 24 -16.51 -2.42 -6.26
CA ARG A 24 -17.02 -3.34 -7.28
C ARG A 24 -18.53 -3.42 -7.23
N GLN A 25 -19.13 -3.87 -8.34
CA GLN A 25 -20.57 -4.06 -8.47
C GLN A 25 -21.09 -5.26 -7.67
N ASP A 26 -20.22 -6.21 -7.31
CA ASP A 26 -20.54 -7.41 -6.53
C ASP A 26 -20.42 -7.20 -5.01
N GLY A 27 -20.22 -5.96 -4.56
CA GLY A 27 -20.09 -5.61 -3.14
C GLY A 27 -18.69 -5.79 -2.57
N LEU A 28 -17.70 -6.22 -3.36
CA LEU A 28 -16.30 -6.25 -2.97
C LEU A 28 -15.58 -4.93 -3.31
N TRP A 29 -14.31 -4.84 -2.92
CA TRP A 29 -13.45 -3.70 -3.16
C TRP A 29 -12.14 -4.15 -3.78
N ASP A 30 -11.64 -3.42 -4.77
CA ASP A 30 -10.29 -3.64 -5.31
C ASP A 30 -9.37 -2.51 -4.87
N ILE A 31 -8.20 -2.88 -4.35
CA ILE A 31 -7.09 -1.98 -4.07
C ILE A 31 -5.97 -2.30 -5.05
N GLU A 32 -5.70 -1.38 -5.97
CA GLU A 32 -4.65 -1.52 -6.96
C GLU A 32 -3.44 -0.69 -6.57
N ALA A 33 -2.28 -1.31 -6.53
CA ALA A 33 -1.01 -0.63 -6.31
C ALA A 33 -0.08 -0.84 -7.51
N TYR A 34 0.61 0.23 -7.88
CA TYR A 34 1.55 0.29 -8.99
C TYR A 34 2.88 0.81 -8.44
N LEU A 35 3.99 0.20 -8.86
CA LEU A 35 5.34 0.64 -8.54
C LEU A 35 6.17 0.72 -9.81
N THR A 36 6.77 1.89 -10.05
CA THR A 36 7.73 2.08 -11.13
C THR A 36 9.02 2.69 -10.60
N ASP A 37 10.14 2.06 -10.94
CA ASP A 37 11.49 2.51 -10.59
C ASP A 37 12.26 2.91 -11.84
N ARG A 38 12.79 4.14 -11.86
CA ARG A 38 13.58 4.69 -12.97
C ARG A 38 14.92 5.24 -12.48
N LYS A 39 15.89 5.31 -13.38
CA LYS A 39 17.20 5.94 -13.18
C LYS A 39 17.32 7.17 -14.07
N SER A 40 17.99 8.20 -13.58
CA SER A 40 18.27 9.44 -14.33
C SER A 40 19.57 9.37 -15.16
N TYR A 41 20.19 8.20 -15.21
CA TYR A 41 21.42 7.90 -15.92
C TYR A 41 21.28 6.54 -16.62
N GLU A 42 22.09 6.32 -17.66
CA GLU A 42 22.14 5.03 -18.34
C GLU A 42 22.62 3.94 -17.38
N HIS A 43 21.87 2.85 -17.29
CA HIS A 43 22.14 1.80 -16.30
C HIS A 43 22.40 0.47 -17.00
N GLY A 44 23.62 -0.05 -16.87
CA GLY A 44 23.95 -1.40 -17.34
C GLY A 44 23.24 -2.48 -16.52
N ASN A 45 22.51 -3.37 -17.21
CA ASN A 45 21.91 -4.57 -16.65
C ASN A 45 22.41 -5.80 -17.41
N ARG A 46 22.88 -6.83 -16.68
CA ARG A 46 23.46 -8.04 -17.28
C ARG A 46 22.49 -8.81 -18.19
N TRP A 47 21.19 -8.78 -17.91
CA TRP A 47 20.16 -9.56 -18.61
C TRP A 47 19.36 -8.74 -19.62
N ARG A 48 19.32 -7.42 -19.47
CA ARG A 48 18.58 -6.48 -20.34
C ARG A 48 19.48 -5.58 -21.19
N GLY A 49 20.80 -5.65 -21.02
CA GLY A 49 21.73 -4.70 -21.64
C GLY A 49 21.68 -3.35 -20.94
N THR A 50 22.04 -2.29 -21.67
CA THR A 50 21.97 -0.92 -21.15
C THR A 50 20.53 -0.42 -21.18
N LEU A 51 20.03 -0.03 -20.01
CA LEU A 51 18.74 0.66 -19.89
C LEU A 51 18.96 2.15 -20.12
N ALA A 52 18.10 2.75 -20.97
CA ALA A 52 18.16 4.17 -21.26
C ALA A 52 17.74 5.01 -20.03
N VAL A 53 18.13 6.29 -20.03
CA VAL A 53 17.67 7.26 -19.01
C VAL A 53 16.15 7.27 -18.96
N GLY A 54 15.58 7.08 -17.77
CA GLY A 54 14.14 7.04 -17.55
C GLY A 54 13.49 5.70 -17.90
N GLU A 55 14.18 4.72 -18.47
CA GLU A 55 13.62 3.39 -18.70
C GLU A 55 13.34 2.67 -17.36
N PRO A 56 12.18 1.99 -17.19
CA PRO A 56 11.88 1.27 -15.96
C PRO A 56 12.86 0.13 -15.69
N VAL A 57 13.48 0.18 -14.51
CA VAL A 57 14.18 -0.96 -13.91
C VAL A 57 13.17 -1.92 -13.31
N HIS A 58 12.15 -1.38 -12.64
CA HIS A 58 10.99 -2.11 -12.13
C HIS A 58 9.72 -1.44 -12.63
N ASP A 59 8.75 -2.25 -13.06
CA ASP A 59 7.39 -1.81 -13.38
C ASP A 59 6.46 -2.95 -12.99
N MET A 60 5.66 -2.73 -11.95
CA MET A 60 4.92 -3.80 -11.27
C MET A 60 3.55 -3.31 -10.83
N ALA A 61 2.57 -4.21 -10.84
CA ALA A 61 1.24 -3.95 -10.31
C ALA A 61 0.80 -5.07 -9.35
N MET A 62 -0.06 -4.72 -8.41
CA MET A 62 -0.78 -5.67 -7.56
C MET A 62 -2.21 -5.20 -7.37
N ARG A 63 -3.18 -6.09 -7.59
CA ARG A 63 -4.59 -5.88 -7.23
C ARG A 63 -4.95 -6.81 -6.08
N VAL A 64 -5.54 -6.25 -5.03
CA VAL A 64 -6.05 -7.00 -3.87
C VAL A 64 -7.54 -6.76 -3.76
N THR A 65 -8.34 -7.82 -3.87
CA THR A 65 -9.78 -7.78 -3.66
C THR A 65 -10.10 -8.07 -2.20
N ILE A 66 -10.87 -7.19 -1.55
CA ILE A 66 -11.29 -7.32 -0.15
C ILE A 66 -12.81 -7.16 0.02
N ASP A 67 -13.34 -7.67 1.14
CA ASP A 67 -14.70 -7.37 1.59
C ASP A 67 -14.72 -6.22 2.62
N ASP A 68 -15.91 -5.90 3.12
CA ASP A 68 -16.12 -4.87 4.14
C ASP A 68 -15.38 -5.19 5.46
N ASN A 69 -15.03 -6.44 5.72
CA ASN A 69 -14.26 -6.85 6.89
C ASN A 69 -12.75 -6.83 6.64
N TYR A 70 -12.31 -6.27 5.52
CA TYR A 70 -10.93 -6.22 5.07
C TYR A 70 -10.30 -7.60 4.86
N GLN A 71 -11.11 -8.65 4.66
CA GLN A 71 -10.62 -9.99 4.34
C GLN A 71 -10.27 -10.05 2.86
N ILE A 72 -9.12 -10.64 2.53
CA ILE A 72 -8.62 -10.77 1.17
C ILE A 72 -9.29 -11.97 0.50
N HIS A 73 -9.97 -11.71 -0.62
CA HIS A 73 -10.65 -12.72 -1.44
C HIS A 73 -9.85 -13.09 -2.68
N ALA A 74 -9.09 -12.17 -3.25
CA ALA A 74 -8.24 -12.42 -4.41
C ALA A 74 -7.00 -11.51 -4.42
N VAL A 75 -5.93 -11.99 -5.03
CA VAL A 75 -4.71 -11.21 -5.28
C VAL A 75 -4.19 -11.53 -6.68
N GLU A 76 -3.88 -10.49 -7.43
CA GLU A 76 -3.18 -10.55 -8.72
C GLU A 76 -1.93 -9.68 -8.63
N ALA A 77 -0.81 -10.14 -9.21
CA ALA A 77 0.42 -9.40 -9.26
C ALA A 77 1.13 -9.58 -10.61
N THR A 78 1.67 -8.50 -11.15
CA THR A 78 2.40 -8.49 -12.43
C THR A 78 3.74 -7.76 -12.29
N LEU A 79 4.70 -8.15 -13.12
CA LEU A 79 6.03 -7.54 -13.20
C LEU A 79 6.37 -7.37 -14.68
N ASP A 80 6.08 -6.19 -15.24
CA ASP A 80 6.28 -5.90 -16.67
C ASP A 80 7.72 -5.48 -16.96
N ALA A 81 8.38 -4.80 -16.02
CA ALA A 81 9.81 -4.57 -16.05
C ALA A 81 10.47 -5.10 -14.77
N HIS A 82 11.56 -5.84 -14.95
CA HIS A 82 12.31 -6.41 -13.85
C HIS A 82 13.79 -6.60 -14.26
N PRO A 83 14.74 -6.54 -13.30
CA PRO A 83 16.16 -6.60 -13.63
C PRO A 83 16.68 -8.02 -13.81
N PHE A 84 15.99 -9.04 -13.27
CA PHE A 84 16.46 -10.43 -13.25
C PHE A 84 15.44 -11.38 -13.88
N PRO A 85 15.85 -12.40 -14.66
CA PRO A 85 14.93 -13.29 -15.37
C PRO A 85 13.95 -14.05 -14.48
N SER A 86 14.35 -14.37 -13.23
CA SER A 86 13.51 -15.14 -12.30
C SER A 86 12.52 -14.29 -11.51
N CYS A 87 12.56 -12.96 -11.61
CA CYS A 87 11.68 -12.08 -10.85
C CYS A 87 10.18 -12.37 -11.04
N PRO A 88 9.67 -12.63 -12.27
CA PRO A 88 8.25 -12.89 -12.47
C PRO A 88 7.70 -14.09 -11.69
N HIS A 89 8.54 -15.07 -11.34
CA HIS A 89 8.10 -16.22 -10.55
C HIS A 89 7.62 -15.84 -9.15
N ALA A 90 8.07 -14.70 -8.61
CA ALA A 90 7.63 -14.21 -7.31
C ALA A 90 6.15 -13.79 -7.27
N ALA A 91 5.54 -13.48 -8.42
CA ALA A 91 4.14 -13.04 -8.48
C ALA A 91 3.17 -14.09 -7.93
N ALA A 92 3.41 -15.37 -8.25
CA ALA A 92 2.53 -16.48 -7.85
C ALA A 92 2.39 -16.62 -6.33
N SER A 93 3.45 -16.30 -5.57
CA SER A 93 3.46 -16.41 -4.11
C SER A 93 2.46 -15.47 -3.41
N PHE A 94 2.04 -14.38 -4.08
CA PHE A 94 1.10 -13.43 -3.51
C PHE A 94 -0.33 -13.97 -3.40
N SER A 95 -0.66 -15.06 -4.10
CA SER A 95 -1.90 -15.81 -3.87
C SER A 95 -2.02 -16.35 -2.44
N GLY A 96 -0.89 -16.58 -1.74
CA GLY A 96 -0.85 -17.00 -0.34
C GLY A 96 -1.37 -15.95 0.65
N LEU A 97 -1.68 -14.74 0.20
CA LEU A 97 -2.32 -13.70 1.01
C LEU A 97 -3.84 -13.85 1.08
N VAL A 98 -4.44 -14.64 0.19
CA VAL A 98 -5.90 -14.90 0.20
C VAL A 98 -6.29 -15.54 1.53
N GLY A 99 -7.37 -15.03 2.13
CA GLY A 99 -7.84 -15.41 3.46
C GLY A 99 -7.23 -14.61 4.62
N LEU A 100 -6.14 -13.86 4.41
CA LEU A 100 -5.67 -12.92 5.42
C LEU A 100 -6.60 -11.71 5.55
N ARG A 101 -6.52 -11.01 6.68
CA ARG A 101 -7.27 -9.77 6.94
C ARG A 101 -6.32 -8.58 7.06
N ILE A 102 -6.62 -7.49 6.37
CA ILE A 102 -5.89 -6.22 6.48
C ILE A 102 -6.32 -5.51 7.78
N GLY A 103 -5.38 -5.40 8.73
CA GLY A 103 -5.64 -4.85 10.06
C GLY A 103 -4.40 -4.91 10.95
N PRO A 104 -4.54 -4.69 12.27
CA PRO A 104 -3.39 -4.73 13.18
C PRO A 104 -2.53 -5.98 13.01
N GLY A 105 -1.22 -5.78 12.77
CA GLY A 105 -0.25 -6.87 12.62
C GLY A 105 -0.28 -7.63 11.28
N TRP A 106 -1.16 -7.28 10.34
CA TRP A 106 -1.31 -8.03 9.08
C TRP A 106 -0.03 -8.09 8.23
N LEU A 107 0.76 -7.01 8.17
CA LEU A 107 2.04 -7.00 7.44
C LEU A 107 3.00 -8.07 7.93
N ARG A 108 3.02 -8.33 9.25
CA ARG A 108 3.83 -9.40 9.84
C ARG A 108 3.35 -10.78 9.39
N GLN A 109 2.04 -10.97 9.29
CA GLN A 109 1.43 -12.21 8.82
C GLN A 109 1.70 -12.42 7.33
N ALA A 110 1.44 -11.40 6.50
CA ALA A 110 1.69 -11.42 5.06
C ALA A 110 3.15 -11.77 4.73
N ARG A 111 4.11 -11.17 5.44
CA ARG A 111 5.55 -11.47 5.28
C ARG A 111 5.93 -12.93 5.54
N ARG A 112 5.11 -13.74 6.20
CA ARG A 112 5.35 -15.19 6.34
C ARG A 112 5.14 -15.94 5.02
N PHE A 113 4.30 -15.42 4.14
CA PHE A 113 3.97 -16.02 2.85
C PHE A 113 4.82 -15.48 1.70
N VAL A 114 5.13 -14.18 1.73
CA VAL A 114 5.79 -13.47 0.62
C VAL A 114 7.13 -12.84 1.00
N GLY A 115 7.61 -13.06 2.23
CA GLY A 115 8.87 -12.48 2.70
C GLY A 115 10.11 -13.21 2.18
N GLY A 116 11.23 -12.49 2.12
CA GLY A 116 12.51 -13.07 1.70
C GLY A 116 12.46 -13.60 0.26
N ALA A 117 13.01 -14.80 0.05
CA ALA A 117 13.07 -15.44 -1.26
C ALA A 117 11.72 -15.98 -1.76
N LEU A 118 10.67 -15.99 -0.93
CA LEU A 118 9.34 -16.43 -1.34
C LEU A 118 8.64 -15.40 -2.24
N GLY A 119 8.91 -14.11 -2.05
CA GLY A 119 8.36 -13.03 -2.87
C GLY A 119 9.44 -12.12 -3.43
N CYS A 120 9.05 -10.94 -3.89
CA CYS A 120 9.99 -9.90 -4.29
C CYS A 120 9.87 -8.69 -3.37
N THR A 121 11.00 -8.05 -3.04
CA THR A 121 11.04 -6.90 -2.14
C THR A 121 10.07 -5.78 -2.56
N HIS A 122 9.97 -5.51 -3.87
CA HIS A 122 9.17 -4.44 -4.44
C HIS A 122 7.66 -4.65 -4.24
N LEU A 123 7.12 -5.82 -4.57
CA LEU A 123 5.71 -6.13 -4.32
C LEU A 123 5.40 -6.26 -2.81
N VAL A 124 6.35 -6.75 -2.00
CA VAL A 124 6.19 -6.79 -0.53
C VAL A 124 6.10 -5.38 0.07
N GLU A 125 6.82 -4.41 -0.49
CA GLU A 125 6.75 -3.01 -0.09
C GLU A 125 5.37 -2.40 -0.33
N LEU A 126 4.70 -2.77 -1.44
CA LEU A 126 3.35 -2.32 -1.77
C LEU A 126 2.30 -2.74 -0.73
N LEU A 127 2.54 -3.78 0.06
CA LEU A 127 1.60 -4.22 1.08
C LEU A 127 1.27 -3.10 2.08
N GLY A 128 2.27 -2.34 2.55
CA GLY A 128 2.03 -1.23 3.49
C GLY A 128 1.06 -0.19 2.93
N PRO A 129 1.38 0.44 1.78
CA PRO A 129 0.49 1.35 1.07
C PRO A 129 -0.88 0.77 0.74
N ILE A 130 -0.97 -0.49 0.30
CA ILE A 130 -2.25 -1.18 0.07
C ILE A 130 -3.09 -1.20 1.35
N GLY A 131 -2.50 -1.55 2.49
CA GLY A 131 -3.23 -1.60 3.75
C GLY A 131 -3.78 -0.23 4.18
N THR A 132 -2.98 0.82 4.00
CA THR A 132 -3.40 2.20 4.29
C THR A 132 -4.49 2.66 3.34
N ALA A 133 -4.33 2.44 2.03
CA ALA A 133 -5.30 2.84 1.02
C ALA A 133 -6.62 2.07 1.16
N ALA A 134 -6.56 0.76 1.48
CA ALA A 134 -7.73 -0.04 1.81
C ALA A 134 -8.52 0.61 2.94
N PHE A 135 -7.83 0.95 4.04
CA PHE A 135 -8.46 1.59 5.18
C PHE A 135 -9.08 2.94 4.81
N GLN A 136 -8.35 3.80 4.10
CA GLN A 136 -8.83 5.12 3.70
C GLN A 136 -9.96 5.07 2.66
N THR A 137 -10.04 4.00 1.87
CA THR A 137 -11.13 3.81 0.89
C THR A 137 -12.43 3.44 1.58
N LEU A 138 -12.38 2.53 2.55
CA LEU A 138 -13.58 1.99 3.21
C LEU A 138 -14.01 2.83 4.43
N ALA A 139 -13.08 3.42 5.18
CA ALA A 139 -13.37 4.11 6.43
C ALA A 139 -14.42 5.23 6.32
N PRO A 140 -14.34 6.19 5.37
CA PRO A 140 -15.34 7.25 5.26
C PRO A 140 -16.74 6.74 4.91
N LEU A 141 -16.80 5.63 4.17
CA LEU A 141 -18.07 5.01 3.78
C LEU A 141 -18.72 4.31 4.98
N LYS A 142 -17.91 3.63 5.81
CA LYS A 142 -18.38 3.03 7.07
C LYS A 142 -18.75 4.04 8.14
N GLU A 143 -18.09 5.21 8.17
CA GLU A 143 -18.43 6.28 9.11
C GLU A 143 -19.86 6.79 8.93
N SER A 144 -20.36 6.76 7.69
CA SER A 144 -21.72 7.16 7.36
C SER A 144 -22.79 6.18 7.86
N GLU A 145 -22.39 4.98 8.27
CA GLU A 145 -23.27 3.94 8.81
C GLU A 145 -23.26 3.97 10.36
N PRO A 146 -24.42 4.07 11.04
CA PRO A 146 -24.47 4.19 12.50
C PRO A 146 -23.75 3.08 13.25
N GLU A 147 -23.86 1.83 12.77
CA GLU A 147 -23.22 0.65 13.36
C GLU A 147 -21.70 0.62 13.11
N GLY A 148 -21.24 1.22 12.01
CA GLY A 148 -19.83 1.26 11.61
C GLY A 148 -19.03 2.35 12.32
N ARG A 149 -19.69 3.41 12.81
CA ARG A 149 -19.03 4.59 13.39
C ARG A 149 -18.20 4.25 14.63
N GLN A 150 -18.74 3.54 15.62
CA GLN A 150 -17.99 3.24 16.85
C GLN A 150 -16.75 2.37 16.57
N ALA A 151 -16.90 1.33 15.75
CA ALA A 151 -15.78 0.47 15.36
C ALA A 151 -14.69 1.22 14.58
N LEU A 152 -15.08 2.24 13.82
CA LEU A 152 -14.14 3.15 13.17
C LEU A 152 -13.40 4.01 14.18
N VAL A 153 -14.11 4.65 15.12
CA VAL A 153 -13.55 5.50 16.18
C VAL A 153 -12.45 4.75 16.94
N ASP A 154 -12.75 3.53 17.41
CA ASP A 154 -11.81 2.68 18.14
C ASP A 154 -10.53 2.36 17.35
N ARG A 155 -10.62 2.38 16.01
CA ARG A 155 -9.51 2.09 15.10
C ARG A 155 -8.71 3.34 14.68
N VAL A 156 -9.35 4.51 14.60
CA VAL A 156 -8.72 5.75 14.11
C VAL A 156 -8.16 6.63 15.22
N VAL A 157 -8.76 6.62 16.41
CA VAL A 157 -8.25 7.43 17.52
C VAL A 157 -6.90 6.88 17.97
N GLY A 158 -5.88 7.74 17.98
CA GLY A 158 -4.49 7.40 18.24
C GLY A 158 -3.72 6.84 17.05
N SER A 159 -4.34 6.67 15.87
CA SER A 159 -3.66 6.04 14.72
C SER A 159 -2.67 6.97 14.01
N CYS A 160 -2.78 8.28 14.20
CA CYS A 160 -1.85 9.27 13.66
C CYS A 160 -1.79 10.52 14.54
N HIS A 161 -0.84 11.41 14.27
CA HIS A 161 -0.67 12.64 15.05
C HIS A 161 -1.89 13.57 15.02
N GLY A 162 -2.60 13.62 13.88
CA GLY A 162 -3.83 14.41 13.74
C GLY A 162 -5.00 13.85 14.54
N LEU A 163 -5.03 12.52 14.73
CA LEU A 163 -6.10 11.80 15.43
C LEU A 163 -5.69 11.36 16.84
N ARG A 164 -4.70 12.00 17.45
CA ARG A 164 -4.33 11.74 18.85
C ARG A 164 -5.52 12.00 19.77
N ALA A 165 -5.69 11.19 20.83
CA ALA A 165 -6.87 11.22 21.69
C ALA A 165 -7.09 12.57 22.40
N ASP A 166 -6.04 13.34 22.61
CA ASP A 166 -6.03 14.69 23.19
C ASP A 166 -5.98 15.81 22.12
N GLY A 167 -6.19 15.48 20.85
CA GLY A 167 -6.08 16.40 19.73
C GLY A 167 -7.38 17.11 19.40
N GLU A 168 -7.28 18.29 18.79
CA GLU A 168 -8.42 19.11 18.37
C GLU A 168 -9.37 18.36 17.42
N ALA A 169 -8.83 17.63 16.44
CA ALA A 169 -9.66 16.86 15.51
C ALA A 169 -10.48 15.78 16.22
N VAL A 170 -9.93 15.09 17.23
CA VAL A 170 -10.69 14.10 18.01
C VAL A 170 -11.74 14.79 18.88
N ARG A 171 -11.40 15.93 19.50
CA ARG A 171 -12.36 16.73 20.29
C ARG A 171 -13.58 17.15 19.47
N GLU A 172 -13.38 17.51 18.21
CA GLU A 172 -14.45 17.99 17.33
C GLU A 172 -15.21 16.86 16.63
N LEU A 173 -14.51 15.85 16.11
CA LEU A 173 -15.11 14.79 15.29
C LEU A 173 -15.64 13.62 16.12
N TYR A 174 -14.99 13.32 17.26
CA TYR A 174 -15.25 12.15 18.13
C TYR A 174 -15.19 12.55 19.62
N PRO A 175 -16.02 13.49 20.09
CA PRO A 175 -15.98 14.00 21.46
C PRO A 175 -16.12 12.89 22.52
N GLU A 176 -16.81 11.80 22.20
CA GLU A 176 -16.95 10.60 23.04
C GLU A 176 -15.62 9.87 23.32
N ALA A 177 -14.62 10.05 22.45
CA ALA A 177 -13.32 9.39 22.55
C ALA A 177 -12.18 10.35 22.96
N TYR A 178 -12.48 11.63 23.18
CA TYR A 178 -11.50 12.64 23.57
C TYR A 178 -10.97 12.42 25.00
N ARG A 179 -9.65 12.56 25.18
CA ARG A 179 -8.94 12.32 26.46
C ARG A 179 -8.00 13.47 26.85
N GLY A 180 -8.28 14.70 26.41
CA GLY A 180 -7.55 15.88 26.87
C GLY A 180 -8.22 16.51 28.11
N SER A 181 -7.38 17.06 29.01
CA SER A 181 -7.79 17.82 30.19
C SER A 181 -8.30 19.21 29.85
#